data_AF-A0A182N604-F1
#
_entry.id   AF-A0A182N604-F1
#
_cell.length_a   1.000
_cell.length_b   1.000
_cell.length_c   1.000
_cell.angle_alpha   90.00
_cell.angle_beta   90.00
_cell.angle_gamma   90.00
#
_symmetry.space_group_name_H-M   'P 1'
#
loop_
_entity.id
_entity.type
_entity.pdbx_description
1 polymer ?
#
loop_
_entity_poly.entity_id
_entity_poly.type
_entity_poly.pdbx_seq_one_letter_code
_entity_poly.pdbx_strand_id
1 'polypeptide(L)'
;MTLWLKMSFKRTTGGLTLLYHTSSMEHTFSNLVFILDQIERSNILDAMELLSKSTCLQFKERTTEKRHLIITDKLGNGCWADTGRQARGRTYMNLSRRCTLNRATILHELMHILGFLHQHARPDRGLYLCVLYENILPQPTALYNYAAIRPWTELPFPLPYDFESIMHYKPDMYSVAPGRLPTMIARRPWSAVTIGQREQLTVYDVLGIHFLYCLIPIDLSFFGTTLYRVIDTSVDSLIRNHDPTTDVELWELGNLIGGDMRLPRPRFQNALAGPLDAAYRWPNATVVYSIDGSFNSSELEFINGAMREFERHTCVRFRRRNTIGPAMDVAYVSIDNSDAGCWGDVGRGVERTVVNLQPGCANSLTTPVHELMHSLGFFHEHNRLDRDRYVTILYGNMLSDDSLQSNFDLVDAGNTTTFNVPYDLGSIMHYRRDAFSKRPKVLDTMQAKVPWEGELGQGTTLTWYDALLINIMYCGVPVPREPLPVPSRWIPAKAYGRKDRFLYERTMRNKASG
;
A
#
# COMPACT_ATOMS: atom_id res chain seq x y z
N MET A 1 -35.79 -24.20 -10.11
CA MET A 1 -36.88 -23.21 -9.93
C MET A 1 -36.22 -21.85 -9.83
N THR A 2 -36.28 -21.08 -10.92
CA THR A 2 -35.44 -19.90 -11.17
C THR A 2 -36.10 -18.66 -10.55
N LEU A 3 -35.43 -18.03 -9.59
CA LEU A 3 -35.88 -16.76 -9.00
C LEU A 3 -35.31 -15.59 -9.81
N TRP A 4 -36.20 -14.75 -10.34
CA TRP A 4 -35.89 -13.47 -10.97
C TRP A 4 -35.68 -12.39 -9.90
N LEU A 5 -34.75 -11.46 -10.12
CA LEU A 5 -34.81 -10.14 -9.50
C LEU A 5 -34.40 -9.05 -10.50
N LYS A 6 -35.36 -8.16 -10.73
CA LYS A 6 -35.32 -6.95 -11.55
C LYS A 6 -35.30 -5.77 -10.59
N MET A 7 -34.34 -4.86 -10.68
CA MET A 7 -34.49 -3.51 -10.11
C MET A 7 -33.90 -2.44 -11.04
N SER A 8 -34.67 -1.37 -11.20
CA SER A 8 -34.41 -0.17 -12.00
C SER A 8 -34.27 1.01 -11.05
N PHE A 9 -33.35 1.94 -11.32
CA PHE A 9 -33.39 3.28 -10.73
C PHE A 9 -33.26 4.38 -11.80
N LYS A 10 -34.03 5.45 -11.55
CA LYS A 10 -34.28 6.62 -12.40
C LYS A 10 -33.02 7.44 -12.65
N ARG A 11 -32.90 7.93 -13.89
CA ARG A 11 -31.96 8.97 -14.34
C ARG A 11 -31.99 10.19 -13.41
N THR A 12 -30.82 10.56 -12.88
CA THR A 12 -30.46 11.96 -12.63
C THR A 12 -29.34 12.34 -13.60
N THR A 13 -29.51 13.50 -14.22
CA THR A 13 -28.74 14.04 -15.34
C THR A 13 -27.32 14.42 -14.92
N GLY A 14 -26.33 13.80 -15.57
CA GLY A 14 -24.89 13.94 -15.30
C GLY A 14 -24.21 12.58 -15.42
N GLY A 15 -24.39 11.90 -16.55
CA GLY A 15 -24.24 10.45 -16.66
C GLY A 15 -22.79 9.96 -16.78
N LEU A 16 -22.22 9.49 -15.68
CA LEU A 16 -21.22 8.42 -15.70
C LEU A 16 -21.89 7.14 -16.21
N THR A 17 -21.41 6.61 -17.35
CA THR A 17 -21.81 5.30 -17.83
C THR A 17 -20.88 4.27 -17.20
N LEU A 18 -21.29 3.68 -16.07
CA LEU A 18 -20.64 2.51 -15.47
C LEU A 18 -20.54 1.38 -16.51
N LEU A 19 -19.33 0.88 -16.76
CA LEU A 19 -19.04 -0.01 -17.88
C LEU A 19 -19.69 -1.41 -17.76
N TYR A 20 -20.10 -1.84 -16.56
CA TYR A 20 -20.72 -3.16 -16.36
C TYR A 20 -21.79 -3.10 -15.27
N HIS A 21 -23.02 -3.47 -15.62
CA HIS A 21 -24.17 -3.44 -14.70
C HIS A 21 -24.56 -4.85 -14.20
N THR A 22 -23.77 -5.87 -14.53
CA THR A 22 -23.92 -7.29 -14.13
C THR A 22 -22.53 -7.95 -14.08
N SER A 23 -22.19 -8.68 -13.02
CA SER A 23 -20.91 -9.39 -12.80
C SER A 23 -20.67 -10.62 -13.70
N SER A 24 -21.57 -10.89 -14.65
CA SER A 24 -21.47 -11.99 -15.60
C SER A 24 -20.98 -11.53 -16.97
N MET A 25 -19.98 -12.22 -17.52
CA MET A 25 -19.46 -12.02 -18.87
C MET A 25 -19.81 -13.20 -19.77
N GLU A 26 -20.56 -12.94 -20.84
CA GLU A 26 -21.03 -13.96 -21.78
C GLU A 26 -20.11 -14.00 -23.02
N HIS A 27 -19.65 -15.19 -23.41
CA HIS A 27 -18.69 -15.38 -24.51
C HIS A 27 -19.19 -16.38 -25.54
N THR A 28 -18.77 -16.22 -26.80
CA THR A 28 -19.15 -17.09 -27.91
C THR A 28 -17.93 -17.46 -28.70
N PHE A 29 -17.78 -18.75 -29.01
CA PHE A 29 -16.89 -19.20 -30.07
C PHE A 29 -17.66 -19.09 -31.39
N SER A 30 -17.10 -18.40 -32.40
CA SER A 30 -17.80 -18.26 -33.68
C SER A 30 -17.89 -19.63 -34.37
N ASN A 31 -19.08 -20.23 -34.37
CA ASN A 31 -19.41 -21.43 -35.15
C ASN A 31 -19.51 -21.09 -36.64
N LEU A 32 -18.36 -20.99 -37.31
CA LEU A 32 -18.19 -21.15 -38.75
C LEU A 32 -16.81 -21.77 -38.97
N VAL A 33 -16.81 -23.10 -38.92
CA VAL A 33 -15.86 -24.12 -39.45
C VAL A 33 -14.36 -23.73 -39.47
N PHE A 34 -13.57 -24.61 -38.83
CA PHE A 34 -12.12 -24.53 -38.51
C PHE A 34 -11.75 -23.79 -37.22
N ILE A 35 -12.14 -24.41 -36.09
CA ILE A 35 -11.35 -24.81 -34.91
C ILE A 35 -10.02 -24.02 -34.71
N LEU A 36 -10.00 -23.10 -33.73
CA LEU A 36 -8.85 -23.00 -32.81
C LEU A 36 -8.58 -24.43 -32.32
N ASP A 37 -7.37 -24.97 -32.49
CA ASP A 37 -7.02 -26.35 -32.11
C ASP A 37 -7.60 -26.70 -30.72
N GLN A 38 -7.97 -27.97 -30.46
CA GLN A 38 -8.54 -28.36 -29.16
C GLN A 38 -7.67 -27.86 -27.99
N ILE A 39 -6.35 -27.85 -28.20
CA ILE A 39 -5.35 -27.31 -27.27
C ILE A 39 -5.50 -25.79 -27.08
N GLU A 40 -5.67 -25.03 -28.16
CA GLU A 40 -5.85 -23.58 -28.11
C GLU A 40 -7.15 -23.20 -27.39
N ARG A 41 -8.22 -23.95 -27.64
CA ARG A 41 -9.49 -23.79 -26.91
C ARG A 41 -9.32 -24.12 -25.42
N SER A 42 -8.61 -25.20 -25.08
CA SER A 42 -8.33 -25.58 -23.69
C SER A 42 -7.59 -24.46 -22.95
N ASN A 43 -6.53 -23.92 -23.54
CA ASN A 43 -5.74 -22.86 -22.90
C ASN A 43 -6.56 -21.58 -22.63
N ILE A 44 -7.50 -21.25 -23.53
CA ILE A 44 -8.41 -20.11 -23.34
C ILE A 44 -9.39 -20.37 -22.19
N LEU A 45 -9.97 -21.58 -22.14
CA LEU A 45 -10.88 -21.97 -21.07
C LEU A 45 -10.16 -22.01 -19.72
N ASP A 46 -8.92 -22.51 -19.67
CA ASP A 46 -8.10 -22.53 -18.46
C ASP A 46 -7.79 -21.11 -17.94
N ALA A 47 -7.54 -20.16 -18.84
CA ALA A 47 -7.33 -18.76 -18.48
C ALA A 47 -8.61 -18.11 -17.93
N MET A 48 -9.76 -18.38 -18.56
CA MET A 48 -11.08 -17.94 -18.07
C MET A 48 -11.43 -18.55 -16.71
N GLU A 49 -11.10 -19.84 -16.52
CA GLU A 49 -11.30 -20.54 -15.25
C GLU A 49 -10.42 -19.94 -14.16
N LEU A 50 -9.14 -19.65 -14.45
CA LEU A 50 -8.25 -18.99 -13.50
C LEU A 50 -8.79 -17.63 -13.04
N LEU A 51 -9.29 -16.81 -13.97
CA LEU A 51 -9.95 -15.54 -13.65
C LEU A 51 -11.23 -15.76 -12.83
N SER A 52 -12.04 -16.75 -13.17
CA SER A 52 -13.27 -17.07 -12.43
C SER A 52 -13.01 -17.61 -11.03
N LYS A 53 -11.89 -18.31 -10.82
CA LYS A 53 -11.46 -18.80 -9.51
C LYS A 53 -10.87 -17.69 -8.64
N SER A 54 -10.19 -16.74 -9.25
CA SER A 54 -9.50 -15.66 -8.56
C SER A 54 -10.38 -14.42 -8.38
N THR A 55 -11.56 -14.38 -9.01
CA THR A 55 -12.46 -13.22 -9.02
C THR A 55 -13.94 -13.58 -8.95
N CYS A 56 -14.81 -12.58 -8.81
CA CYS A 56 -16.26 -12.80 -8.90
C CYS A 56 -16.79 -12.95 -10.34
N LEU A 57 -15.91 -12.86 -11.35
CA LEU A 57 -16.32 -12.96 -12.74
C LEU A 57 -16.75 -14.37 -13.09
N GLN A 58 -17.78 -14.47 -13.93
CA GLN A 58 -18.20 -15.74 -14.49
C GLN A 58 -18.23 -15.65 -16.01
N PHE A 59 -17.57 -16.59 -16.67
CA PHE A 59 -17.62 -16.77 -18.11
C PHE A 59 -18.69 -17.81 -18.46
N LYS A 60 -19.69 -17.39 -19.25
CA LYS A 60 -20.76 -18.28 -19.71
C LYS A 60 -20.77 -18.41 -21.22
N GLU A 61 -20.89 -19.63 -21.73
CA GLU A 61 -21.09 -19.86 -23.14
C GLU A 61 -22.42 -19.25 -23.59
N ARG A 62 -22.37 -18.44 -24.65
CA ARG A 62 -23.49 -17.69 -25.15
C ARG A 62 -24.51 -18.61 -25.80
N THR A 63 -25.77 -18.28 -25.56
CA THR A 63 -26.94 -18.82 -26.25
C THR A 63 -27.56 -17.77 -27.19
N THR A 64 -28.18 -16.74 -26.63
CA THR A 64 -28.98 -15.74 -27.36
C THR A 64 -28.58 -14.31 -27.06
N GLU A 65 -27.60 -14.13 -26.17
CA GLU A 65 -27.34 -12.84 -25.56
C GLU A 65 -26.78 -11.84 -26.58
N LYS A 66 -27.35 -10.63 -26.60
CA LYS A 66 -27.05 -9.63 -27.64
C LYS A 66 -25.64 -9.04 -27.52
N ARG A 67 -25.07 -9.06 -26.31
CA ARG A 67 -23.79 -8.43 -25.98
C ARG A 67 -22.81 -9.47 -25.46
N HIS A 68 -21.82 -9.83 -26.26
CA HIS A 68 -20.93 -10.96 -25.97
C HIS A 68 -19.51 -10.73 -26.49
N LEU A 69 -18.58 -11.49 -25.90
CA LEU A 69 -17.20 -11.62 -26.37
C LEU A 69 -17.13 -12.60 -27.54
N ILE A 70 -16.40 -12.23 -28.60
CA ILE A 70 -16.02 -13.10 -29.72
C ILE A 70 -14.51 -13.25 -29.68
N ILE A 71 -14.05 -14.49 -29.50
CA ILE A 71 -12.63 -14.84 -29.57
C ILE A 71 -12.36 -15.46 -30.94
N THR A 72 -11.38 -14.94 -31.67
CA THR A 72 -11.06 -15.37 -33.03
C THR A 72 -9.56 -15.23 -33.32
N ASP A 73 -9.06 -15.91 -34.34
CA ASP A 73 -7.72 -15.76 -34.90
C ASP A 73 -7.75 -15.15 -36.32
N LYS A 74 -8.94 -14.76 -36.80
CA LYS A 74 -9.20 -14.37 -38.19
C LYS A 74 -9.03 -12.88 -38.47
N LEU A 75 -8.84 -12.05 -37.44
CA LEU A 75 -8.77 -10.59 -37.58
C LEU A 75 -7.32 -10.09 -37.68
N GLY A 76 -6.51 -10.82 -38.45
CA GLY A 76 -5.11 -10.50 -38.73
C GLY A 76 -4.13 -11.12 -37.73
N ASN A 77 -2.85 -10.78 -37.92
CA ASN A 77 -1.77 -11.28 -37.08
C ASN A 77 -1.66 -10.48 -35.78
N GLY A 78 -1.38 -11.17 -34.67
CA GLY A 78 -1.12 -10.56 -33.36
C GLY A 78 -2.12 -10.95 -32.28
N CYS A 79 -1.87 -10.44 -31.08
CA CYS A 79 -2.71 -10.56 -29.90
C CYS A 79 -3.26 -9.17 -29.61
N TRP A 80 -4.59 -9.02 -29.63
CA TRP A 80 -5.22 -7.75 -29.27
C TRP A 80 -6.67 -7.99 -28.86
N ALA A 81 -7.19 -7.06 -28.06
CA ALA A 81 -8.57 -7.08 -27.60
C ALA A 81 -9.15 -5.67 -27.61
N ASP A 82 -10.45 -5.59 -27.89
CA ASP A 82 -11.22 -4.37 -27.61
C ASP A 82 -11.13 -4.05 -26.11
N THR A 83 -10.93 -2.78 -25.77
CA THR A 83 -10.94 -2.39 -24.35
C THR A 83 -12.37 -2.19 -23.85
N GLY A 84 -12.80 -3.05 -22.92
CA GLY A 84 -14.13 -2.99 -22.32
C GLY A 84 -15.27 -3.44 -23.25
N ARG A 85 -16.50 -3.39 -22.72
CA ARG A 85 -17.70 -3.85 -23.41
C ARG A 85 -18.15 -2.86 -24.48
N GLN A 86 -18.23 -3.32 -25.72
CA GLN A 86 -18.62 -2.47 -26.84
C GLN A 86 -20.13 -2.18 -26.88
N ALA A 87 -20.49 -0.91 -27.09
CA ALA A 87 -21.88 -0.45 -27.06
C ALA A 87 -22.78 -1.12 -28.13
N ARG A 88 -22.19 -1.52 -29.26
CA ARG A 88 -22.87 -2.18 -30.40
C ARG A 88 -23.00 -3.71 -30.24
N GLY A 89 -22.58 -4.26 -29.10
CA GLY A 89 -22.91 -5.62 -28.65
C GLY A 89 -21.97 -6.75 -29.08
N ARG A 90 -20.94 -6.50 -29.88
CA ARG A 90 -19.87 -7.48 -30.08
C ARG A 90 -18.57 -6.85 -29.59
N THR A 91 -17.92 -7.52 -28.66
CA THR A 91 -16.55 -7.21 -28.24
C THR A 91 -15.64 -8.26 -28.83
N TYR A 92 -14.54 -7.86 -29.46
CA TYR A 92 -13.62 -8.76 -30.13
C TYR A 92 -12.31 -8.93 -29.36
N MET A 93 -11.79 -10.15 -29.41
CA MET A 93 -10.48 -10.54 -28.93
C MET A 93 -9.83 -11.41 -30.01
N ASN A 94 -8.75 -10.92 -30.59
CA ASN A 94 -7.99 -11.64 -31.59
C ASN A 94 -6.79 -12.34 -30.94
N LEU A 95 -6.75 -13.67 -31.01
CA LEU A 95 -5.68 -14.51 -30.51
C LEU A 95 -5.12 -15.35 -31.64
N SER A 96 -4.08 -14.87 -32.31
CA SER A 96 -3.32 -15.71 -33.24
C SER A 96 -2.69 -16.91 -32.51
N ARG A 97 -2.36 -17.99 -33.24
CA ARG A 97 -1.80 -19.24 -32.69
C ARG A 97 -0.64 -19.07 -31.69
N ARG A 98 0.19 -18.03 -31.82
CA ARG A 98 1.28 -17.79 -30.84
C ARG A 98 0.78 -17.21 -29.51
N CYS A 99 -0.34 -16.49 -29.53
CA CYS A 99 -0.97 -15.89 -28.37
C CYS A 99 -1.58 -16.94 -27.44
N THR A 100 -2.13 -18.01 -28.02
CA THR A 100 -2.80 -19.10 -27.29
C THR A 100 -1.83 -20.08 -26.62
N LEU A 101 -0.54 -20.04 -26.95
CA LEU A 101 0.50 -20.87 -26.33
C LEU A 101 0.91 -20.38 -24.93
N ASN A 102 0.70 -19.09 -24.63
CA ASN A 102 1.03 -18.52 -23.33
C ASN A 102 -0.25 -18.07 -22.62
N ARG A 103 -0.61 -18.77 -21.55
CA ARG A 103 -1.77 -18.43 -20.70
C ARG A 103 -1.76 -16.97 -20.24
N ALA A 104 -0.59 -16.41 -19.91
CA ALA A 104 -0.49 -15.01 -19.50
C ALA A 104 -0.78 -14.02 -20.63
N THR A 105 -0.51 -14.39 -21.89
CA THR A 105 -0.92 -13.55 -23.03
C THR A 105 -2.44 -13.55 -23.19
N ILE A 106 -3.09 -14.70 -23.00
CA ILE A 106 -4.55 -14.78 -22.99
C ILE A 106 -5.14 -13.92 -21.85
N LEU A 107 -4.57 -14.01 -20.64
CA LEU A 107 -4.98 -13.21 -19.49
C LEU A 107 -4.83 -11.71 -19.76
N HIS A 108 -3.72 -11.27 -20.36
CA HIS A 108 -3.51 -9.87 -20.76
C HIS A 108 -4.61 -9.36 -21.68
N GLU A 109 -4.97 -10.14 -22.71
CA GLU A 109 -6.04 -9.76 -23.62
C GLU A 109 -7.41 -9.80 -22.92
N LEU A 110 -7.64 -10.74 -22.01
CA LEU A 110 -8.87 -10.76 -21.19
C LEU A 110 -8.97 -9.53 -20.27
N MET A 111 -7.86 -9.06 -19.70
CA MET A 111 -7.83 -7.82 -18.92
C MET A 111 -8.25 -6.61 -19.77
N HIS A 112 -7.84 -6.52 -21.03
CA HIS A 112 -8.34 -5.50 -21.95
C HIS A 112 -9.86 -5.60 -22.14
N ILE A 113 -10.39 -6.81 -22.34
CA ILE A 113 -11.84 -7.04 -22.42
C ILE A 113 -12.56 -6.58 -21.13
N LEU A 114 -11.89 -6.64 -19.98
CA LEU A 114 -12.33 -6.12 -18.68
C LEU A 114 -12.09 -4.61 -18.50
N GLY A 115 -11.72 -3.89 -19.56
CA GLY A 115 -11.57 -2.44 -19.52
C GLY A 115 -10.24 -1.94 -18.96
N PHE A 116 -9.27 -2.82 -18.71
CA PHE A 116 -7.94 -2.40 -18.24
C PHE A 116 -7.10 -1.92 -19.41
N LEU A 117 -6.49 -0.76 -19.19
CA LEU A 117 -5.52 -0.18 -20.12
C LEU A 117 -4.10 -0.59 -19.71
N HIS A 118 -3.13 -0.35 -20.58
CA HIS A 118 -1.74 -0.63 -20.23
C HIS A 118 -1.28 0.21 -19.05
N GLN A 119 -0.52 -0.40 -18.14
CA GLN A 119 -0.11 0.25 -16.89
C GLN A 119 0.76 1.50 -17.15
N HIS A 120 1.62 1.44 -18.16
CA HIS A 120 2.44 2.58 -18.58
C HIS A 120 1.63 3.69 -19.25
N ALA A 121 0.32 3.56 -19.44
CA ALA A 121 -0.52 4.62 -19.98
C ALA A 121 -1.21 5.46 -18.88
N ARG A 122 -1.01 5.12 -17.61
CA ARG A 122 -1.58 5.86 -16.46
C ARG A 122 -1.14 7.34 -16.46
N PRO A 123 -1.98 8.28 -15.97
CA PRO A 123 -1.65 9.70 -15.92
C PRO A 123 -0.49 10.03 -14.97
N ASP A 124 -0.35 9.27 -13.90
CA ASP A 124 0.65 9.42 -12.84
C ASP A 124 1.97 8.68 -13.16
N ARG A 125 2.03 7.93 -14.28
CA ARG A 125 3.21 7.14 -14.67
C ARG A 125 4.53 7.90 -14.64
N GLY A 126 4.52 9.22 -14.85
CA GLY A 126 5.73 10.06 -14.87
C GLY A 126 6.43 10.15 -13.51
N LEU A 127 5.74 9.76 -12.44
CA LEU A 127 6.32 9.54 -11.11
C LEU A 127 7.19 8.28 -11.10
N TYR A 128 6.81 7.23 -11.84
CA TYR A 128 7.37 5.89 -11.76
C TYR A 128 8.29 5.52 -12.92
N LEU A 129 8.06 6.08 -14.11
CA LEU A 129 8.73 5.74 -15.35
C LEU A 129 9.34 6.96 -16.03
N CYS A 130 10.48 6.74 -16.69
CA CYS A 130 11.01 7.62 -17.72
C CYS A 130 10.79 6.95 -19.09
N VAL A 131 10.07 7.63 -19.98
CA VAL A 131 9.91 7.22 -21.37
C VAL A 131 11.03 7.86 -22.19
N LEU A 132 11.82 7.03 -22.88
CA LEU A 132 12.97 7.42 -23.70
C LEU A 132 12.49 7.54 -25.15
N TYR A 133 11.94 8.70 -25.51
CA TYR A 133 11.29 8.93 -26.80
C TYR A 133 12.24 8.76 -27.99
N GLU A 134 13.53 9.04 -27.79
CA GLU A 134 14.60 8.84 -28.77
C GLU A 134 14.81 7.37 -29.14
N ASN A 135 14.42 6.44 -28.27
CA ASN A 135 14.56 5.00 -28.50
C ASN A 135 13.31 4.38 -29.13
N ILE A 136 12.21 5.13 -29.26
CA ILE A 136 10.95 4.64 -29.85
C ILE A 136 11.01 4.77 -31.37
N LEU A 137 10.46 3.78 -32.08
CA LEU A 137 10.29 3.84 -33.52
C LEU A 137 9.67 5.20 -33.94
N PRO A 138 10.26 5.93 -34.90
CA PRO A 138 9.80 7.26 -35.32
C PRO A 138 8.57 7.17 -36.23
N GLN A 139 7.57 6.40 -35.80
CA GLN A 139 6.28 6.22 -36.46
C GLN A 139 5.19 6.80 -35.56
N PRO A 140 4.23 7.58 -36.11
CA PRO A 140 3.17 8.19 -35.30
C PRO A 140 2.41 7.18 -34.43
N THR A 141 2.18 5.98 -34.93
CA THR A 141 1.50 4.88 -34.21
C THR A 141 2.31 4.39 -33.01
N ALA A 142 3.62 4.24 -33.16
CA ALA A 142 4.50 3.84 -32.05
C ALA A 142 4.55 4.90 -30.95
N LEU A 143 4.66 6.18 -31.32
CA LEU A 143 4.63 7.29 -30.36
C LEU A 143 3.27 7.41 -29.65
N TYR A 144 2.17 7.16 -30.38
CA TYR A 144 0.83 7.19 -29.81
C TYR A 144 0.61 6.13 -28.72
N ASN A 145 1.22 4.94 -28.83
CA ASN A 145 1.16 3.89 -27.79
C ASN A 145 1.80 4.32 -26.46
N TYR A 146 2.62 5.38 -26.48
CA TYR A 146 3.20 5.99 -25.30
C TYR A 146 2.44 7.22 -24.85
N ALA A 147 1.27 7.57 -25.39
CA ALA A 147 0.47 8.65 -24.84
C ALA A 147 -0.05 8.28 -23.44
N ALA A 148 0.00 9.24 -22.50
CA ALA A 148 -0.73 9.08 -21.23
C ALA A 148 -2.22 9.35 -21.49
N ILE A 149 -3.09 8.47 -20.99
CA ILE A 149 -4.53 8.55 -21.31
C ILE A 149 -5.19 9.61 -20.43
N ARG A 150 -5.88 10.57 -21.06
CA ARG A 150 -6.64 11.65 -20.40
C ARG A 150 -7.98 11.87 -21.13
N PRO A 151 -9.12 12.02 -20.41
CA PRO A 151 -9.27 11.80 -18.98
C PRO A 151 -9.13 10.31 -18.65
N TRP A 152 -8.27 9.98 -17.68
CA TRP A 152 -8.41 8.71 -16.97
C TRP A 152 -9.74 8.82 -16.23
N THR A 153 -10.55 7.77 -16.27
CA THR A 153 -11.87 7.77 -15.62
C THR A 153 -11.78 8.41 -14.24
N GLU A 154 -12.71 9.31 -13.91
CA GLU A 154 -12.71 10.16 -12.69
C GLU A 154 -12.63 9.41 -11.35
N LEU A 155 -12.54 8.08 -11.38
CA LEU A 155 -12.18 7.21 -10.29
C LEU A 155 -10.70 6.83 -10.49
N PRO A 156 -9.74 7.52 -9.85
CA PRO A 156 -8.39 6.98 -9.76
C PRO A 156 -8.51 5.59 -9.16
N PHE A 157 -8.06 4.59 -9.91
CA PHE A 157 -7.88 3.25 -9.39
C PHE A 157 -7.10 3.39 -8.09
N PRO A 158 -7.63 3.03 -6.91
CA PRO A 158 -6.96 3.31 -5.63
C PRO A 158 -5.81 2.32 -5.38
N LEU A 159 -5.21 1.78 -6.45
CA LEU A 159 -4.12 0.83 -6.39
C LEU A 159 -2.79 1.51 -6.78
N PRO A 160 -1.69 1.14 -6.09
CA PRO A 160 -0.34 1.55 -6.46
C PRO A 160 -0.01 1.30 -7.94
N TYR A 161 1.06 1.97 -8.41
CA TYR A 161 1.63 1.63 -9.70
C TYR A 161 2.28 0.25 -9.66
N ASP A 162 1.61 -0.71 -10.29
CA ASP A 162 2.09 -2.07 -10.42
C ASP A 162 3.09 -2.27 -11.59
N PHE A 163 4.39 -2.27 -11.28
CA PHE A 163 5.46 -2.53 -12.24
C PHE A 163 5.41 -3.92 -12.88
N GLU A 164 4.89 -4.89 -12.13
CA GLU A 164 4.82 -6.29 -12.54
C GLU A 164 3.48 -6.63 -13.16
N SER A 165 2.55 -5.68 -13.29
CA SER A 165 1.24 -5.91 -13.88
C SER A 165 1.38 -6.62 -15.22
N ILE A 166 0.50 -7.60 -15.46
CA ILE A 166 0.43 -8.25 -16.76
C ILE A 166 0.12 -7.23 -17.87
N MET A 167 -0.47 -6.08 -17.51
CA MET A 167 -0.80 -4.95 -18.38
C MET A 167 0.36 -3.97 -18.58
N HIS A 168 1.51 -4.18 -17.95
CA HIS A 168 2.69 -3.36 -18.19
C HIS A 168 3.38 -3.75 -19.50
N TYR A 169 3.85 -2.79 -20.28
CA TYR A 169 4.70 -3.07 -21.44
C TYR A 169 6.08 -3.59 -21.02
N LYS A 170 6.71 -4.36 -21.92
CA LYS A 170 8.13 -4.68 -21.83
C LYS A 170 8.99 -3.41 -21.97
N PRO A 171 10.21 -3.38 -21.39
CA PRO A 171 11.05 -2.19 -21.39
C PRO A 171 11.43 -1.67 -22.79
N ASP A 172 11.40 -2.52 -23.81
CA ASP A 172 11.86 -2.27 -25.17
C ASP A 172 10.74 -2.32 -26.22
N MET A 173 9.47 -2.26 -25.78
CA MET A 173 8.31 -2.33 -26.66
C MET A 173 8.32 -1.17 -27.67
N TYR A 174 8.21 -1.45 -28.97
CA TYR A 174 8.36 -0.45 -30.05
C TYR A 174 9.73 0.24 -30.11
N SER A 175 10.78 -0.38 -29.58
CA SER A 175 12.14 0.12 -29.68
C SER A 175 12.66 0.11 -31.12
N VAL A 176 13.50 1.09 -31.47
CA VAL A 176 14.31 1.07 -32.71
C VAL A 176 15.37 -0.04 -32.70
N ALA A 177 15.74 -0.55 -31.52
CA ALA A 177 16.66 -1.68 -31.35
C ALA A 177 16.24 -2.54 -30.14
N PRO A 178 15.20 -3.40 -30.29
CA PRO A 178 14.71 -4.26 -29.22
C PRO A 178 15.81 -5.13 -28.61
N GLY A 179 15.77 -5.34 -27.30
CA GLY A 179 16.79 -6.04 -26.51
C GLY A 179 18.08 -5.26 -26.25
N ARG A 180 18.29 -4.10 -26.89
CA ARG A 180 19.48 -3.24 -26.67
C ARG A 180 19.12 -1.85 -26.16
N LEU A 181 18.07 -1.23 -26.71
CA LEU A 181 17.62 0.11 -26.34
C LEU A 181 16.24 0.03 -25.70
N PRO A 182 16.12 0.28 -24.37
CA PRO A 182 14.81 0.37 -23.74
C PRO A 182 14.10 1.66 -24.17
N THR A 183 12.80 1.59 -24.37
CA THR A 183 11.91 2.73 -24.60
C THR A 183 11.34 3.27 -23.30
N MET A 184 11.38 2.48 -22.22
CA MET A 184 10.99 2.92 -20.89
C MET A 184 11.90 2.30 -19.83
N ILE A 185 12.22 3.10 -18.82
CA ILE A 185 12.97 2.65 -17.65
C ILE A 185 12.24 3.10 -16.38
N ALA A 186 12.32 2.28 -15.34
CA ALA A 186 11.83 2.67 -14.03
C ALA A 186 12.68 3.82 -13.48
N ARG A 187 12.02 4.87 -13.00
CA ARG A 187 12.67 6.05 -12.43
C ARG A 187 13.29 5.69 -11.08
N ARG A 188 14.34 6.39 -10.66
CA ARG A 188 14.87 6.21 -9.30
C ARG A 188 13.78 6.52 -8.27
N PRO A 189 13.65 5.72 -7.20
CA PRO A 189 14.54 4.62 -6.78
C PRO A 189 14.23 3.22 -7.36
N TRP A 190 13.22 3.06 -8.21
CA TRP A 190 12.78 1.77 -8.78
C TRP A 190 13.67 1.25 -9.92
N SER A 191 14.88 1.77 -10.11
CA SER A 191 15.75 1.42 -11.24
C SER A 191 16.14 -0.07 -11.31
N ALA A 192 15.98 -0.82 -10.21
CA ALA A 192 16.23 -2.26 -10.14
C ALA A 192 15.00 -3.12 -10.41
N VAL A 193 13.81 -2.54 -10.56
CA VAL A 193 12.55 -3.28 -10.75
C VAL A 193 12.41 -3.71 -12.21
N THR A 194 12.07 -4.97 -12.42
CA THR A 194 11.75 -5.54 -13.74
C THR A 194 10.30 -5.22 -14.11
N ILE A 195 10.07 -4.83 -15.36
CA ILE A 195 8.73 -4.50 -15.88
C ILE A 195 8.36 -5.38 -17.08
N GLY A 196 7.06 -5.59 -17.28
CA GLY A 196 6.54 -6.23 -18.50
C GLY A 196 6.61 -7.77 -18.50
N GLN A 197 6.55 -8.40 -17.33
CA GLN A 197 6.39 -9.85 -17.21
C GLN A 197 5.13 -10.34 -17.95
N ARG A 198 5.18 -11.59 -18.43
CA ARG A 198 4.07 -12.28 -19.12
C ARG A 198 3.96 -13.73 -18.65
N GLU A 199 3.92 -13.89 -17.35
CA GLU A 199 3.89 -15.18 -16.65
C GLU A 199 2.58 -15.37 -15.88
N GLN A 200 2.14 -14.35 -15.13
CA GLN A 200 0.95 -14.45 -14.29
C GLN A 200 0.27 -13.09 -14.06
N LEU A 201 -0.96 -13.12 -13.53
CA LEU A 201 -1.59 -11.93 -12.96
C LEU A 201 -0.89 -11.58 -11.65
N THR A 202 -0.69 -10.29 -11.40
CA THR A 202 -0.29 -9.82 -10.07
C THR A 202 -1.50 -9.75 -9.15
N VAL A 203 -1.23 -9.54 -7.86
CA VAL A 203 -2.30 -9.26 -6.89
C VAL A 203 -3.03 -7.97 -7.24
N TYR A 204 -2.34 -6.96 -7.77
CA TYR A 204 -2.96 -5.69 -8.17
C TYR A 204 -3.85 -5.84 -9.42
N ASP A 205 -3.49 -6.72 -10.36
CA ASP A 205 -4.34 -7.03 -11.51
C ASP A 205 -5.69 -7.61 -11.03
N VAL A 206 -5.65 -8.57 -10.09
CA VAL A 206 -6.84 -9.24 -9.52
C VAL A 206 -7.67 -8.28 -8.66
N LEU A 207 -7.02 -7.54 -7.77
CA LEU A 207 -7.67 -6.51 -6.95
C LEU A 207 -8.34 -5.45 -7.82
N GLY A 208 -7.73 -5.15 -8.95
CA GLY A 208 -8.32 -4.25 -9.89
C GLY A 208 -9.65 -4.75 -10.42
N ILE A 209 -9.70 -6.03 -10.79
CA ILE A 209 -10.95 -6.65 -11.27
C ILE A 209 -12.00 -6.59 -10.16
N HIS A 210 -11.62 -6.93 -8.92
CA HIS A 210 -12.52 -6.83 -7.78
C HIS A 210 -13.09 -5.43 -7.60
N PHE A 211 -12.23 -4.42 -7.66
CA PHE A 211 -12.64 -3.03 -7.53
C PHE A 211 -13.67 -2.61 -8.59
N LEU A 212 -13.50 -3.03 -9.85
CA LEU A 212 -14.41 -2.66 -10.94
C LEU A 212 -15.70 -3.48 -10.99
N TYR A 213 -15.64 -4.77 -10.63
CA TYR A 213 -16.69 -5.73 -10.96
C TYR A 213 -17.35 -6.39 -9.76
N CYS A 214 -16.67 -6.44 -8.61
CA CYS A 214 -17.10 -7.21 -7.45
C CYS A 214 -17.56 -6.25 -6.34
N LEU A 215 -18.86 -5.96 -6.30
CA LEU A 215 -19.48 -5.15 -5.25
C LEU A 215 -19.45 -5.92 -3.90
N ILE A 216 -18.48 -5.61 -3.02
CA ILE A 216 -18.35 -5.91 -1.56
C ILE A 216 -17.72 -7.30 -1.21
N PRO A 217 -17.16 -7.49 0.01
CA PRO A 217 -15.79 -7.22 0.48
C PRO A 217 -14.80 -8.24 -0.09
N ILE A 218 -13.53 -7.86 -0.24
CA ILE A 218 -12.53 -8.81 -0.70
C ILE A 218 -12.17 -9.70 0.49
N ASP A 219 -12.57 -10.97 0.48
CA ASP A 219 -12.02 -11.93 1.44
C ASP A 219 -10.57 -12.27 1.00
N LEU A 220 -9.62 -11.46 1.46
CA LEU A 220 -8.19 -11.67 1.19
C LEU A 220 -7.59 -12.86 1.96
N SER A 221 -8.36 -13.59 2.79
CA SER A 221 -7.87 -14.83 3.42
C SER A 221 -7.40 -15.85 2.39
N PHE A 222 -7.94 -15.79 1.17
CA PHE A 222 -7.50 -16.60 0.02
C PHE A 222 -6.02 -16.37 -0.36
N PHE A 223 -5.46 -15.17 -0.13
CA PHE A 223 -4.09 -14.82 -0.58
C PHE A 223 -3.01 -15.06 0.48
N GLY A 224 -3.40 -15.39 1.71
CA GLY A 224 -2.49 -15.80 2.79
C GLY A 224 -1.20 -14.98 2.89
N THR A 225 -0.06 -15.66 2.67
CA THR A 225 1.31 -15.19 2.93
C THR A 225 1.89 -14.23 1.88
N THR A 226 1.11 -13.87 0.86
CA THR A 226 1.59 -13.14 -0.34
C THR A 226 1.64 -11.62 -0.15
N LEU A 227 0.76 -11.07 0.70
CA LEU A 227 0.56 -9.63 0.88
C LEU A 227 1.35 -9.02 2.05
N TYR A 228 1.62 -9.80 3.10
CA TYR A 228 2.34 -9.38 4.29
C TYR A 228 3.25 -10.50 4.77
N ARG A 229 4.26 -10.18 5.58
CA ARG A 229 5.04 -11.21 6.30
C ARG A 229 4.09 -12.03 7.19
N VAL A 230 4.25 -13.35 7.18
CA VAL A 230 3.55 -14.25 8.11
C VAL A 230 3.96 -13.91 9.53
N ILE A 231 2.98 -13.77 10.41
CA ILE A 231 3.21 -13.71 11.85
C ILE A 231 3.66 -15.11 12.27
N ASP A 232 4.91 -15.23 12.70
CA ASP A 232 5.41 -16.49 13.23
C ASP A 232 4.92 -16.64 14.67
N THR A 233 4.04 -17.61 14.88
CA THR A 233 3.34 -17.83 16.15
C THR A 233 4.13 -18.64 17.17
N SER A 234 5.39 -18.99 16.86
CA SER A 234 6.25 -19.76 17.78
C SER A 234 6.49 -19.06 19.11
N VAL A 235 6.41 -17.72 19.13
CA VAL A 235 6.60 -16.88 20.33
C VAL A 235 5.29 -16.42 20.97
N ASP A 236 4.12 -16.77 20.42
CA ASP A 236 2.82 -16.29 20.92
C ASP A 236 2.60 -16.62 22.41
N SER A 237 2.93 -17.86 22.81
CA SER A 237 2.78 -18.29 24.21
C SER A 237 3.69 -17.50 25.15
N LEU A 238 4.87 -17.08 24.70
CA LEU A 238 5.78 -16.24 25.48
C LEU A 238 5.22 -14.83 25.63
N ILE A 239 4.70 -14.26 24.55
CA ILE A 239 4.16 -12.91 24.50
C ILE A 239 2.85 -12.78 25.28
N ARG A 240 1.92 -13.74 25.14
CA ARG A 240 0.61 -13.72 25.82
C ARG A 240 0.72 -13.91 27.33
N ASN A 241 1.72 -14.67 27.78
CA ASN A 241 1.97 -14.93 29.20
C ASN A 241 3.04 -14.02 29.79
N HIS A 242 3.42 -12.95 29.08
CA HIS A 242 4.41 -12.00 29.55
C HIS A 242 3.95 -11.36 30.86
N ASP A 243 4.85 -11.34 31.85
CA ASP A 243 4.60 -10.71 33.14
C ASP A 243 4.89 -9.20 33.05
N PRO A 244 3.86 -8.34 33.17
CA PRO A 244 4.01 -6.88 33.04
C PRO A 244 4.82 -6.24 34.17
N THR A 245 5.19 -6.99 35.20
CA THR A 245 6.10 -6.52 36.26
C THR A 245 7.56 -6.64 35.87
N THR A 246 7.87 -7.33 34.77
CA THR A 246 9.23 -7.43 34.24
C THR A 246 9.64 -6.14 33.54
N ASP A 247 10.95 -5.90 33.44
CA ASP A 247 11.51 -4.69 32.84
C ASP A 247 11.67 -4.78 31.30
N VAL A 248 11.12 -5.83 30.70
CA VAL A 248 11.18 -6.12 29.25
C VAL A 248 9.87 -5.66 28.61
N GLU A 249 9.96 -4.91 27.53
CA GLU A 249 8.77 -4.50 26.79
C GLU A 249 8.20 -5.65 25.95
N LEU A 250 6.87 -5.69 25.80
CA LEU A 250 6.15 -6.79 25.14
C LEU A 250 6.63 -7.07 23.70
N TRP A 251 6.95 -6.03 22.94
CA TRP A 251 7.43 -6.16 21.55
C TRP A 251 8.86 -6.69 21.45
N GLU A 252 9.65 -6.64 22.53
CA GLU A 252 11.02 -7.20 22.54
C GLU A 252 11.04 -8.74 22.51
N LEU A 253 9.89 -9.35 22.81
CA LEU A 253 9.68 -10.79 22.75
C LEU A 253 9.15 -11.25 21.37
N GLY A 254 8.80 -10.30 20.50
CA GLY A 254 8.29 -10.53 19.16
C GLY A 254 9.38 -10.86 18.14
N ASN A 255 8.95 -11.48 17.03
CA ASN A 255 9.80 -11.82 15.88
C ASN A 255 9.51 -10.97 14.63
N LEU A 256 8.72 -9.90 14.81
CA LEU A 256 8.46 -8.91 13.77
C LEU A 256 9.66 -7.99 13.57
N ILE A 257 9.66 -7.22 12.48
CA ILE A 257 10.76 -6.29 12.20
C ILE A 257 10.68 -5.15 13.21
N GLY A 258 11.78 -4.83 13.89
CA GLY A 258 11.70 -3.90 15.00
C GLY A 258 10.79 -4.41 16.12
N GLY A 259 10.59 -5.71 16.27
CA GLY A 259 9.72 -6.29 17.30
C GLY A 259 8.21 -6.11 17.08
N ASP A 260 7.76 -5.04 16.43
CA ASP A 260 6.34 -4.63 16.32
C ASP A 260 5.89 -4.18 14.90
N MET A 261 6.77 -4.20 13.89
CA MET A 261 6.39 -3.80 12.53
C MET A 261 6.16 -5.01 11.61
N ARG A 262 4.95 -5.07 11.03
CA ARG A 262 4.65 -5.97 9.93
C ARG A 262 4.65 -5.21 8.60
N LEU A 263 5.53 -5.61 7.69
CA LEU A 263 5.71 -4.93 6.41
C LEU A 263 4.96 -5.63 5.27
N PRO A 264 4.32 -4.88 4.34
CA PRO A 264 3.71 -5.45 3.14
C PRO A 264 4.76 -6.05 2.18
N ARG A 265 4.36 -7.03 1.38
CA ARG A 265 5.18 -7.68 0.34
C ARG A 265 4.63 -7.43 -1.07
N PRO A 266 5.49 -7.34 -2.12
CA PRO A 266 6.96 -7.18 -2.07
C PRO A 266 7.40 -5.92 -1.32
N ARG A 267 8.68 -5.85 -0.90
CA ARG A 267 9.29 -4.68 -0.21
C ARG A 267 9.28 -3.46 -1.14
N PHE A 268 8.12 -2.90 -1.40
CA PHE A 268 7.95 -1.64 -2.08
C PHE A 268 7.97 -0.52 -1.02
N GLN A 269 8.65 0.56 -1.38
CA GLN A 269 9.01 1.65 -0.49
C GLN A 269 7.83 2.23 0.27
N ASN A 270 8.09 2.48 1.56
CA ASN A 270 7.11 2.90 2.54
C ASN A 270 6.61 4.33 2.32
N ALA A 271 5.51 4.68 2.99
CA ALA A 271 4.85 5.98 2.89
C ALA A 271 5.76 7.20 3.13
N LEU A 272 6.86 7.05 3.87
CA LEU A 272 7.83 8.11 4.15
C LEU A 272 8.55 8.62 2.89
N ALA A 273 9.04 7.75 2.00
CA ALA A 273 9.84 8.15 0.83
C ALA A 273 9.01 8.44 -0.44
N GLY A 274 7.73 8.10 -0.44
CA GLY A 274 6.85 8.30 -1.60
C GLY A 274 6.34 9.74 -1.78
N PRO A 275 5.85 10.13 -2.97
CA PRO A 275 5.16 11.41 -3.18
C PRO A 275 3.86 11.52 -2.34
N LEU A 276 3.22 12.70 -2.30
CA LEU A 276 2.00 12.96 -1.52
C LEU A 276 0.83 12.01 -1.86
N ASP A 277 0.82 11.49 -3.07
CA ASP A 277 -0.10 10.51 -3.65
C ASP A 277 0.45 9.08 -3.65
N ALA A 278 1.54 8.81 -2.94
CA ALA A 278 2.05 7.46 -2.75
C ALA A 278 0.94 6.57 -2.21
N ALA A 279 0.70 5.45 -2.86
CA ALA A 279 -0.42 4.56 -2.56
C ALA A 279 -0.40 3.94 -1.15
N TYR A 280 0.71 4.10 -0.42
CA TYR A 280 0.87 3.73 0.98
C TYR A 280 0.51 4.85 1.97
N ARG A 281 0.06 6.02 1.51
CA ARG A 281 -0.50 7.09 2.34
C ARG A 281 -2.02 7.04 2.33
N TRP A 282 -2.63 7.42 3.45
CA TRP A 282 -4.07 7.61 3.54
C TRP A 282 -4.55 8.81 2.71
N PRO A 283 -5.48 8.61 1.75
CA PRO A 283 -5.96 9.68 0.89
C PRO A 283 -6.69 10.74 1.73
N ASN A 284 -6.53 12.01 1.36
CA ASN A 284 -7.12 13.15 2.06
C ASN A 284 -6.80 13.18 3.57
N ALA A 285 -5.65 12.62 3.98
CA ALA A 285 -5.26 12.46 5.38
C ALA A 285 -6.34 11.79 6.23
N THR A 286 -7.18 10.94 5.65
CA THR A 286 -8.30 10.31 6.34
C THR A 286 -8.03 8.82 6.51
N VAL A 287 -7.72 8.41 7.73
CA VAL A 287 -7.58 7.01 8.11
C VAL A 287 -8.98 6.43 8.28
N VAL A 288 -9.35 5.51 7.41
CA VAL A 288 -10.58 4.74 7.58
C VAL A 288 -10.29 3.62 8.56
N TYR A 289 -11.13 3.42 9.57
CA TYR A 289 -10.89 2.40 10.58
C TYR A 289 -12.13 1.58 10.97
N SER A 290 -11.88 0.37 11.45
CA SER A 290 -12.83 -0.50 12.14
C SER A 290 -12.24 -0.95 13.46
N ILE A 291 -13.09 -1.23 14.45
CA ILE A 291 -12.69 -1.91 15.68
C ILE A 291 -13.27 -3.31 15.56
N ASP A 292 -12.41 -4.25 15.21
CA ASP A 292 -12.79 -5.64 14.93
C ASP A 292 -12.48 -6.55 16.14
N GLY A 293 -11.51 -6.15 16.98
CA GLY A 293 -11.20 -6.79 18.25
C GLY A 293 -12.23 -6.52 19.35
N SER A 294 -12.18 -7.34 20.40
CA SER A 294 -13.06 -7.24 21.56
C SER A 294 -12.36 -6.52 22.71
N PHE A 295 -12.62 -5.22 22.83
CA PHE A 295 -12.01 -4.33 23.83
C PHE A 295 -13.01 -3.93 24.91
N ASN A 296 -12.53 -3.81 26.15
CA ASN A 296 -13.34 -3.26 27.25
C ASN A 296 -13.44 -1.72 27.15
N SER A 297 -14.30 -1.11 27.98
CA SER A 297 -14.56 0.33 27.94
C SER A 297 -13.30 1.19 28.16
N SER A 298 -12.39 0.76 29.03
CA SER A 298 -11.14 1.49 29.31
C SER A 298 -10.17 1.41 28.14
N GLU A 299 -10.00 0.22 27.54
CA GLU A 299 -9.17 0.04 26.34
C GLU A 299 -9.70 0.88 25.16
N LEU A 300 -11.03 0.88 24.97
CA LEU A 300 -11.69 1.72 23.97
C LEU A 300 -11.46 3.21 24.24
N GLU A 301 -11.40 3.65 25.49
CA GLU A 301 -11.11 5.04 25.84
C GLU A 301 -9.71 5.45 25.39
N PHE A 302 -8.70 4.59 25.61
CA PHE A 302 -7.33 4.83 25.17
C PHE A 302 -7.17 4.77 23.65
N ILE A 303 -7.80 3.79 22.98
CA ILE A 303 -7.80 3.68 21.51
C ILE A 303 -8.42 4.94 20.88
N ASN A 304 -9.58 5.37 21.38
CA ASN A 304 -10.21 6.60 20.91
C ASN A 304 -9.41 7.85 21.29
N GLY A 305 -8.74 7.84 22.45
CA GLY A 305 -7.84 8.90 22.90
C GLY A 305 -6.64 9.09 21.98
N ALA A 306 -6.03 7.99 21.54
CA ALA A 306 -4.93 8.01 20.59
C ALA A 306 -5.35 8.61 19.25
N MET A 307 -6.51 8.20 18.70
CA MET A 307 -7.06 8.81 17.48
C MET A 307 -7.27 10.33 17.65
N ARG A 308 -7.81 10.78 18.79
CA ARG A 308 -7.98 12.21 19.09
C ARG A 308 -6.66 12.97 19.14
N GLU A 309 -5.57 12.33 19.56
CA GLU A 309 -4.27 12.98 19.63
C GLU A 309 -3.75 13.41 18.26
N PHE A 310 -3.83 12.51 17.27
CA PHE A 310 -3.52 12.84 15.89
C PHE A 310 -4.43 13.95 15.35
N GLU A 311 -5.74 13.88 15.61
CA GLU A 311 -6.71 14.88 15.12
C GLU A 311 -6.51 16.27 15.73
N ARG A 312 -6.01 16.32 16.97
CA ARG A 312 -5.70 17.54 17.73
C ARG A 312 -4.45 18.25 17.21
N HIS A 313 -3.45 17.50 16.76
CA HIS A 313 -2.13 18.03 16.39
C HIS A 313 -1.84 18.05 14.90
N THR A 314 -2.67 17.41 14.10
CA THR A 314 -2.44 17.26 12.66
C THR A 314 -3.74 17.44 11.86
N CYS A 315 -3.63 17.42 10.53
CA CYS A 315 -4.80 17.33 9.65
C CYS A 315 -5.34 15.91 9.50
N VAL A 316 -4.67 14.87 10.04
CA VAL A 316 -5.14 13.49 9.95
C VAL A 316 -6.50 13.37 10.64
N ARG A 317 -7.44 12.64 10.02
CA ARG A 317 -8.77 12.39 10.55
C ARG A 317 -9.07 10.90 10.56
N PHE A 318 -9.79 10.45 11.60
CA PHE A 318 -10.21 9.07 11.71
C PHE A 318 -11.70 8.98 11.38
N ARG A 319 -12.05 8.10 10.44
CA ARG A 319 -13.43 7.88 10.02
C ARG A 319 -13.77 6.40 10.13
N ARG A 320 -14.90 6.09 10.77
CA ARG A 320 -15.42 4.71 10.79
C ARG A 320 -15.63 4.19 9.37
N ARG A 321 -15.26 2.94 9.16
CA ARG A 321 -15.42 2.20 7.90
C ARG A 321 -16.90 2.12 7.51
N ASN A 322 -17.20 2.48 6.27
CA ASN A 322 -18.48 2.16 5.65
C ASN A 322 -18.39 0.76 5.04
N THR A 323 -19.30 -0.13 5.44
CA THR A 323 -19.35 -1.52 4.98
C THR A 323 -20.46 -1.79 3.97
N ILE A 324 -21.24 -0.77 3.57
CA ILE A 324 -22.47 -0.96 2.80
C ILE A 324 -22.46 -0.13 1.51
N GLY A 325 -22.90 -0.76 0.42
CA GLY A 325 -23.20 -0.11 -0.86
C GLY A 325 -21.97 0.22 -1.70
N PRO A 326 -22.15 0.98 -2.80
CA PRO A 326 -21.07 1.31 -3.74
C PRO A 326 -20.02 2.28 -3.17
N ALA A 327 -20.25 2.86 -2.00
CA ALA A 327 -19.31 3.70 -1.26
C ALA A 327 -18.61 2.95 -0.11
N MET A 328 -18.56 1.61 -0.18
CA MET A 328 -17.85 0.79 0.79
C MET A 328 -16.36 1.11 0.80
N ASP A 329 -15.81 1.20 2.00
CA ASP A 329 -14.38 1.35 2.18
C ASP A 329 -13.67 -0.01 2.07
N VAL A 330 -12.88 -0.14 1.00
CA VAL A 330 -12.04 -1.32 0.77
C VAL A 330 -10.80 -1.27 1.65
N ALA A 331 -10.05 -0.16 1.65
CA ALA A 331 -8.88 0.00 2.50
C ALA A 331 -9.21 0.64 3.84
N TYR A 332 -8.80 0.02 4.94
CA TYR A 332 -9.06 0.46 6.30
C TYR A 332 -8.04 -0.12 7.29
N VAL A 333 -7.88 0.57 8.42
CA VAL A 333 -7.21 0.06 9.61
C VAL A 333 -8.18 -0.81 10.40
N SER A 334 -7.84 -2.07 10.61
CA SER A 334 -8.51 -2.96 11.53
C SER A 334 -7.78 -2.92 12.86
N ILE A 335 -8.46 -2.39 13.89
CA ILE A 335 -7.97 -2.41 15.26
C ILE A 335 -8.45 -3.72 15.89
N ASP A 336 -7.52 -4.62 16.14
CA ASP A 336 -7.77 -6.00 16.55
C ASP A 336 -6.98 -6.33 17.83
N ASN A 337 -7.33 -7.43 18.49
CA ASN A 337 -6.63 -7.93 19.68
C ASN A 337 -6.56 -9.46 19.74
N SER A 338 -6.78 -10.12 18.61
CA SER A 338 -6.79 -11.59 18.50
C SER A 338 -5.38 -12.19 18.49
N ASP A 339 -4.42 -11.53 17.85
CA ASP A 339 -3.04 -12.02 17.75
C ASP A 339 -2.21 -11.64 19.00
N ALA A 340 -1.09 -12.34 19.20
CA ALA A 340 -0.19 -12.01 20.30
C ALA A 340 0.59 -10.72 20.01
N GLY A 341 0.86 -9.94 21.05
CA GLY A 341 1.71 -8.76 21.03
C GLY A 341 1.00 -7.43 20.71
N CYS A 342 1.76 -6.34 20.82
CA CYS A 342 1.39 -5.02 20.33
C CYS A 342 2.19 -4.77 19.06
N TRP A 343 1.52 -4.61 17.92
CA TRP A 343 2.20 -4.43 16.63
C TRP A 343 1.27 -3.84 15.56
N GLY A 344 1.86 -3.27 14.51
CA GLY A 344 1.14 -2.58 13.45
C GLY A 344 1.72 -2.83 12.06
N ASP A 345 0.82 -2.82 11.06
CA ASP A 345 1.22 -2.71 9.67
C ASP A 345 1.74 -1.29 9.36
N VAL A 346 2.86 -1.19 8.64
CA VAL A 346 3.46 0.11 8.31
C VAL A 346 2.85 0.69 7.02
N GLY A 347 2.10 1.79 7.18
CA GLY A 347 1.45 2.52 6.10
C GLY A 347 0.10 1.95 5.69
N ARG A 348 -0.52 2.59 4.68
CA ARG A 348 -1.82 2.18 4.15
C ARG A 348 -1.69 0.90 3.31
N GLY A 349 -2.17 -0.20 3.86
CA GLY A 349 -2.38 -1.46 3.16
C GLY A 349 -3.43 -1.39 2.06
N VAL A 350 -3.48 -2.39 1.19
CA VAL A 350 -4.37 -2.39 0.02
C VAL A 350 -5.85 -2.60 0.37
N GLU A 351 -6.10 -3.38 1.43
CA GLU A 351 -7.42 -3.56 2.02
C GLU A 351 -7.31 -3.43 3.54
N ARG A 352 -6.94 -4.51 4.23
CA ARG A 352 -6.77 -4.52 5.68
C ARG A 352 -5.34 -4.11 6.05
N THR A 353 -5.24 -3.08 6.87
CA THR A 353 -4.05 -2.67 7.63
C THR A 353 -4.33 -3.03 9.08
N VAL A 354 -3.55 -3.88 9.72
CA VAL A 354 -3.83 -4.33 11.09
C VAL A 354 -3.06 -3.47 12.08
N VAL A 355 -3.74 -3.08 13.15
CA VAL A 355 -3.16 -2.59 14.39
C VAL A 355 -3.62 -3.57 15.47
N ASN A 356 -2.72 -4.44 15.91
CA ASN A 356 -2.99 -5.46 16.92
C ASN A 356 -2.60 -4.93 18.30
N LEU A 357 -3.57 -4.91 19.20
CA LEU A 357 -3.44 -4.44 20.57
C LEU A 357 -3.95 -5.54 21.49
N GLN A 358 -3.16 -6.58 21.73
CA GLN A 358 -3.53 -7.62 22.70
C GLN A 358 -3.87 -7.01 24.09
N PRO A 359 -4.59 -7.74 24.96
CA PRO A 359 -4.87 -7.27 26.31
C PRO A 359 -3.59 -6.78 27.02
N GLY A 360 -3.63 -5.56 27.55
CA GLY A 360 -2.46 -4.87 28.12
C GLY A 360 -1.86 -3.79 27.22
N CYS A 361 -1.96 -3.90 25.88
CA CYS A 361 -1.45 -2.89 24.96
C CYS A 361 -2.25 -1.59 25.02
N ALA A 362 -3.54 -1.64 25.31
CA ALA A 362 -4.41 -0.47 25.38
C ALA A 362 -4.66 0.02 26.82
N ASN A 363 -3.65 -0.05 27.70
CA ASN A 363 -3.72 0.44 29.09
C ASN A 363 -3.26 1.89 29.27
N SER A 364 -2.72 2.50 28.23
CA SER A 364 -2.29 3.90 28.19
C SER A 364 -2.45 4.45 26.77
N LEU A 365 -2.17 5.75 26.57
CA LEU A 365 -2.14 6.34 25.23
C LEU A 365 -0.91 5.92 24.41
N THR A 366 0.19 5.57 25.07
CA THR A 366 1.50 5.41 24.41
C THR A 366 1.46 4.39 23.28
N THR A 367 1.11 3.14 23.59
CA THR A 367 1.11 2.05 22.61
C THR A 367 0.07 2.26 21.51
N PRO A 368 -1.21 2.62 21.79
CA PRO A 368 -2.15 2.90 20.71
C PRO A 368 -1.73 4.07 19.81
N VAL A 369 -1.08 5.12 20.34
CA VAL A 369 -0.51 6.19 19.51
C VAL A 369 0.64 5.67 18.64
N HIS A 370 1.55 4.88 19.21
CA HIS A 370 2.67 4.26 18.50
C HIS A 370 2.19 3.41 17.32
N GLU A 371 1.29 2.44 17.57
CA GLU A 371 0.82 1.53 16.53
C GLU A 371 -0.01 2.24 15.45
N LEU A 372 -0.81 3.25 15.84
CA LEU A 372 -1.52 4.07 14.86
C LEU A 372 -0.53 4.91 14.01
N MET A 373 0.60 5.34 14.56
CA MET A 373 1.64 6.04 13.81
C MET A 373 2.34 5.11 12.80
N HIS A 374 2.54 3.84 13.12
CA HIS A 374 2.94 2.83 12.12
C HIS A 374 1.95 2.76 10.96
N SER A 375 0.64 2.70 11.23
CA SER A 375 -0.40 2.67 10.17
C SER A 375 -0.40 3.91 9.26
N LEU A 376 0.15 5.03 9.73
CA LEU A 376 0.37 6.23 8.92
C LEU A 376 1.59 6.12 8.01
N GLY A 377 2.52 5.22 8.31
CA GLY A 377 3.67 4.86 7.48
C GLY A 377 5.03 5.18 8.06
N PHE A 378 5.12 5.31 9.39
CA PHE A 378 6.36 5.62 10.11
C PHE A 378 7.09 4.35 10.56
N PHE A 379 8.42 4.38 10.46
CA PHE A 379 9.32 3.42 11.11
C PHE A 379 9.72 3.96 12.48
N HIS A 380 10.45 3.16 13.25
CA HIS A 380 11.09 3.68 14.44
C HIS A 380 12.15 4.73 14.14
N GLU A 381 12.27 5.69 15.05
CA GLU A 381 13.21 6.82 14.95
C GLU A 381 14.66 6.33 14.95
N HIS A 382 14.98 5.29 15.74
CA HIS A 382 16.33 4.71 15.80
C HIS A 382 16.73 3.91 14.58
N ASN A 383 15.81 3.60 13.67
CA ASN A 383 16.15 2.99 12.38
C ASN A 383 16.47 4.03 11.28
N ARG A 384 16.43 5.34 11.59
CA ARG A 384 16.82 6.39 10.64
C ARG A 384 18.27 6.24 10.18
N LEU A 385 18.53 6.50 8.90
CA LEU A 385 19.87 6.46 8.32
C LEU A 385 20.89 7.40 8.97
N ASP A 386 20.42 8.49 9.56
CA ASP A 386 21.27 9.47 10.24
C ASP A 386 21.41 9.19 11.74
N ARG A 387 20.83 8.10 12.29
CA ARG A 387 20.79 7.81 13.73
C ARG A 387 22.17 7.74 14.38
N ASP A 388 23.18 7.23 13.69
CA ASP A 388 24.54 7.09 14.24
C ASP A 388 25.23 8.44 14.52
N ARG A 389 24.65 9.56 14.08
CA ARG A 389 25.07 10.92 14.47
C ARG A 389 24.54 11.33 15.85
N TYR A 390 23.46 10.70 16.32
CA TYR A 390 22.70 11.10 17.51
C TYR A 390 22.74 10.05 18.61
N VAL A 391 22.92 8.78 18.27
CA VAL A 391 22.99 7.67 19.23
C VAL A 391 24.14 6.71 18.89
N THR A 392 24.57 5.94 19.89
CA THR A 392 25.48 4.79 19.76
C THR A 392 24.72 3.52 20.14
N ILE A 393 24.76 2.50 19.28
CA ILE A 393 24.22 1.17 19.61
C ILE A 393 25.33 0.34 20.28
N LEU A 394 25.01 -0.21 21.45
CA LEU A 394 25.91 -1.00 22.28
C LEU A 394 25.58 -2.50 22.16
N TYR A 395 25.90 -3.09 21.01
CA TYR A 395 25.60 -4.50 20.71
C TYR A 395 26.11 -5.49 21.78
N GLY A 396 27.24 -5.20 22.44
CA GLY A 396 27.77 -6.05 23.52
C GLY A 396 26.90 -6.13 24.79
N ASN A 397 25.91 -5.25 24.92
CA ASN A 397 24.94 -5.24 26.03
C ASN A 397 23.62 -5.95 25.68
N MET A 398 23.41 -6.35 24.43
CA MET A 398 22.18 -7.02 23.97
C MET A 398 22.20 -8.52 24.28
N LEU A 399 21.03 -9.15 24.21
CA LEU A 399 20.88 -10.61 24.18
C LEU A 399 21.66 -11.19 22.99
N SER A 400 22.28 -12.37 23.18
CA SER A 400 23.11 -13.04 22.18
C SER A 400 22.26 -13.80 21.14
N ASP A 401 21.44 -13.06 20.41
CA ASP A 401 20.65 -13.54 19.29
C ASP A 401 20.79 -12.53 18.14
N ASP A 402 21.38 -12.97 17.02
CA ASP A 402 21.62 -12.13 15.86
C ASP A 402 20.30 -11.64 15.22
N SER A 403 19.20 -12.38 15.40
CA SER A 403 17.88 -11.93 14.93
C SER A 403 17.37 -10.70 15.69
N LEU A 404 17.69 -10.58 16.98
CA LEU A 404 17.32 -9.41 17.79
C LEU A 404 18.17 -8.18 17.46
N GLN A 405 19.43 -8.37 17.08
CA GLN A 405 20.30 -7.27 16.65
C GLN A 405 19.78 -6.61 15.36
N SER A 406 19.12 -7.38 14.49
CA SER A 406 18.52 -6.84 13.25
C SER A 406 17.39 -5.82 13.50
N ASN A 407 16.79 -5.78 14.71
CA ASN A 407 15.84 -4.73 15.10
C ASN A 407 16.49 -3.33 15.18
N PHE A 408 17.81 -3.27 15.24
CA PHE A 408 18.60 -2.04 15.19
C PHE A 408 19.17 -1.76 13.80
N ASP A 409 18.78 -2.50 12.75
CA ASP A 409 19.25 -2.21 11.40
C ASP A 409 18.72 -0.86 10.90
N LEU A 410 19.52 -0.17 10.10
CA LEU A 410 19.09 1.07 9.46
C LEU A 410 18.09 0.77 8.34
N VAL A 411 17.04 1.58 8.22
CA VAL A 411 16.11 1.50 7.08
C VAL A 411 16.80 2.06 5.83
N ASP A 412 16.73 1.34 4.71
CA ASP A 412 17.34 1.72 3.44
C ASP A 412 16.93 3.13 2.95
N ALA A 413 17.84 3.82 2.26
CA ALA A 413 17.64 5.20 1.77
C ALA A 413 16.53 5.36 0.74
N GLY A 414 16.20 4.30 0.01
CA GLY A 414 15.03 4.32 -0.88
C GLY A 414 13.71 4.30 -0.10
N ASN A 415 13.72 3.85 1.15
CA ASN A 415 12.52 3.52 1.94
C ASN A 415 12.17 4.56 3.01
N THR A 416 13.03 5.54 3.29
CA THR A 416 12.84 6.54 4.34
C THR A 416 13.34 7.93 3.92
N THR A 417 12.85 8.96 4.60
CA THR A 417 13.33 10.34 4.49
C THR A 417 13.18 11.02 5.85
N THR A 418 14.08 11.93 6.17
CA THR A 418 14.01 12.71 7.39
C THR A 418 13.17 13.97 7.21
N PHE A 419 12.81 14.33 5.98
CA PHE A 419 12.21 15.63 5.64
C PHE A 419 12.97 16.83 6.24
N ASN A 420 14.29 16.73 6.37
CA ASN A 420 15.13 17.73 7.04
C ASN A 420 14.69 18.05 8.50
N VAL A 421 13.91 17.16 9.11
CA VAL A 421 13.53 17.21 10.51
C VAL A 421 14.65 16.54 11.32
N PRO A 422 15.15 17.17 12.40
CA PRO A 422 16.20 16.62 13.22
C PRO A 422 15.75 15.32 13.89
N TYR A 423 16.72 14.55 14.37
CA TYR A 423 16.46 13.34 15.12
C TYR A 423 15.82 13.67 16.47
N ASP A 424 14.74 12.97 16.82
CA ASP A 424 13.99 13.19 18.05
C ASP A 424 14.14 12.01 19.03
N LEU A 425 15.06 12.18 19.99
CA LEU A 425 15.34 11.19 21.04
C LEU A 425 14.13 10.92 21.95
N GLY A 426 13.14 11.82 21.97
CA GLY A 426 11.91 11.67 22.73
C GLY A 426 10.71 11.23 21.90
N SER A 427 10.89 10.95 20.60
CA SER A 427 9.82 10.51 19.71
C SER A 427 9.11 9.30 20.30
N ILE A 428 7.78 9.24 20.11
CA ILE A 428 7.01 8.04 20.48
C ILE A 428 7.43 6.81 19.67
N MET A 429 8.10 7.01 18.53
CA MET A 429 8.64 5.97 17.66
C MET A 429 10.08 5.59 18.02
N HIS A 430 10.68 6.16 19.07
CA HIS A 430 12.04 5.83 19.47
C HIS A 430 12.05 4.72 20.52
N TYR A 431 12.99 3.77 20.44
CA TYR A 431 13.16 2.78 21.50
C TYR A 431 13.68 3.35 22.81
N ARG A 432 13.42 2.62 23.89
CA ARG A 432 14.08 2.85 25.17
C ARG A 432 15.58 2.59 25.09
N ARG A 433 16.33 3.21 26.00
CA ARG A 433 17.80 3.07 26.06
C ARG A 433 18.28 1.66 26.38
N ASP A 434 17.42 0.83 26.97
CA ASP A 434 17.70 -0.54 27.40
C ASP A 434 16.98 -1.61 26.56
N ALA A 435 16.44 -1.24 25.39
CA ALA A 435 15.71 -2.18 24.52
C ALA A 435 16.59 -3.37 24.10
N PHE A 436 16.07 -4.59 24.21
CA PHE A 436 16.74 -5.87 23.93
C PHE A 436 18.00 -6.12 24.78
N SER A 437 18.12 -5.45 25.92
CA SER A 437 19.25 -5.61 26.85
C SER A 437 19.25 -6.98 27.50
N LYS A 438 20.44 -7.56 27.70
CA LYS A 438 20.61 -8.77 28.52
C LYS A 438 20.35 -8.52 30.01
N ARG A 439 20.35 -7.24 30.44
CA ARG A 439 19.99 -6.78 31.80
C ARG A 439 19.31 -5.41 31.71
N PRO A 440 18.00 -5.36 31.40
CA PRO A 440 17.21 -4.12 31.33
C PRO A 440 17.34 -3.29 32.62
N LYS A 441 17.15 -1.97 32.51
CA LYS A 441 17.43 -0.94 33.55
C LYS A 441 18.86 -0.83 34.09
N VAL A 442 19.73 -1.81 33.83
CA VAL A 442 21.13 -1.83 34.30
C VAL A 442 22.11 -1.58 33.17
N LEU A 443 21.88 -2.18 32.01
CA LEU A 443 22.73 -2.05 30.83
C LEU A 443 21.95 -1.39 29.69
N ASP A 444 22.39 -0.19 29.32
CA ASP A 444 21.91 0.49 28.13
C ASP A 444 22.41 -0.24 26.87
N THR A 445 21.53 -0.41 25.89
CA THR A 445 21.82 -0.86 24.54
C THR A 445 21.90 0.31 23.56
N MET A 446 21.43 1.50 23.95
CA MET A 446 21.50 2.72 23.17
C MET A 446 21.86 3.93 24.03
N GLN A 447 22.83 4.73 23.59
CA GLN A 447 23.28 5.93 24.29
C GLN A 447 23.25 7.16 23.40
N ALA A 448 22.72 8.28 23.90
CA ALA A 448 22.73 9.55 23.19
C ALA A 448 24.16 10.10 23.03
N LYS A 449 24.49 10.60 21.84
CA LYS A 449 25.73 11.34 21.51
C LYS A 449 25.59 12.85 21.63
N VAL A 450 24.35 13.33 21.79
CA VAL A 450 24.00 14.75 21.88
C VAL A 450 23.39 15.06 23.25
N PRO A 451 23.44 16.31 23.74
CA PRO A 451 22.82 16.68 25.01
C PRO A 451 21.32 16.34 25.01
N TRP A 452 20.90 15.55 26.00
CA TRP A 452 19.52 15.11 26.17
C TRP A 452 19.14 15.06 27.64
N GLU A 453 18.04 15.73 27.98
CA GLU A 453 17.39 15.73 29.29
C GLU A 453 16.11 14.90 29.19
N GLY A 454 16.17 13.67 29.69
CA GLY A 454 15.04 12.74 29.71
C GLY A 454 15.47 11.31 29.40
N GLU A 455 14.51 10.40 29.39
CA GLU A 455 14.71 9.02 28.95
C GLU A 455 14.44 8.90 27.45
N LEU A 456 15.21 8.04 26.76
CA LEU A 456 14.98 7.75 25.34
C LEU A 456 13.67 7.00 25.17
N GLY A 457 12.85 7.35 24.18
CA GLY A 457 11.69 6.55 23.79
C GLY A 457 10.56 6.43 24.82
N GLN A 458 10.58 7.20 25.90
CA GLN A 458 9.55 7.17 26.94
C GLN A 458 8.51 8.29 26.79
N GLY A 459 8.26 8.73 25.55
CA GLY A 459 7.19 9.66 25.26
C GLY A 459 5.82 9.05 25.57
N THR A 460 4.94 9.78 26.25
CA THR A 460 3.57 9.32 26.54
C THR A 460 2.58 9.63 25.43
N THR A 461 2.99 10.45 24.47
CA THR A 461 2.22 10.90 23.32
C THR A 461 3.14 11.48 22.24
N LEU A 462 2.58 11.92 21.11
CA LEU A 462 3.29 12.58 20.01
C LEU A 462 4.15 13.74 20.51
N THR A 463 5.40 13.78 20.10
CA THR A 463 6.23 14.98 20.22
C THR A 463 5.83 16.02 19.19
N TRP A 464 6.36 17.24 19.35
CA TRP A 464 6.23 18.26 18.33
C TRP A 464 6.84 17.84 16.99
N TYR A 465 7.94 17.06 17.01
CA TYR A 465 8.60 16.58 15.80
C TYR A 465 7.83 15.42 15.14
N ASP A 466 7.23 14.51 15.92
CA ASP A 466 6.31 13.49 15.42
C ASP A 466 5.14 14.14 14.65
N ALA A 467 4.48 15.12 15.29
CA ALA A 467 3.38 15.84 14.67
C ALA A 467 3.83 16.66 13.44
N LEU A 468 5.02 17.26 13.45
CA LEU A 468 5.56 17.97 12.30
C LEU A 468 5.77 17.03 11.11
N LEU A 469 6.37 15.86 11.33
CA LEU A 469 6.58 14.87 10.28
C LEU A 469 5.26 14.42 9.64
N ILE A 470 4.25 14.13 10.46
CA ILE A 470 2.90 13.78 9.97
C ILE A 470 2.32 14.93 9.14
N ASN A 471 2.48 16.18 9.61
CA ASN A 471 1.95 17.34 8.91
C ASN A 471 2.68 17.64 7.58
N ILE A 472 3.98 17.39 7.49
CA ILE A 472 4.72 17.43 6.23
C ILE A 472 4.18 16.35 5.28
N MET A 473 3.95 15.16 5.81
CA MET A 473 3.56 14.00 5.02
C MET A 473 2.12 14.07 4.47
N TYR A 474 1.19 14.59 5.27
CA TYR A 474 -0.26 14.55 4.98
C TYR A 474 -0.92 15.91 4.79
N CYS A 475 -0.35 16.98 5.34
CA CYS A 475 -1.08 18.24 5.55
C CYS A 475 -0.56 19.40 4.69
N GLY A 476 0.36 19.12 3.76
CA GLY A 476 0.94 20.13 2.89
C GLY A 476 1.83 21.14 3.63
N VAL A 477 2.31 20.80 4.83
CA VAL A 477 3.36 21.59 5.49
C VAL A 477 4.66 21.44 4.70
N PRO A 478 5.30 22.53 4.27
CA PRO A 478 6.54 22.43 3.51
C PRO A 478 7.67 21.89 4.38
N VAL A 479 8.53 21.10 3.75
CA VAL A 479 9.81 20.66 4.33
C VAL A 479 10.62 21.89 4.78
N PRO A 480 11.14 21.93 6.03
CA PRO A 480 12.01 23.00 6.50
C PRO A 480 13.22 23.18 5.57
N ARG A 481 13.46 24.42 5.12
CA ARG A 481 14.63 24.75 4.29
C ARG A 481 15.92 24.80 5.11
N GLU A 482 15.82 25.32 6.32
CA GLU A 482 16.90 25.38 7.29
C GLU A 482 16.78 24.25 8.31
N PRO A 483 17.89 23.67 8.80
CA PRO A 483 17.87 22.66 9.84
C PRO A 483 17.17 23.16 11.11
N LEU A 484 16.17 22.43 11.58
CA LEU A 484 15.57 22.71 12.90
C LEU A 484 16.52 22.27 14.02
N PRO A 485 16.46 22.90 15.21
CA PRO A 485 17.34 22.54 16.31
C PRO A 485 17.06 21.12 16.80
N VAL A 486 18.12 20.34 17.04
CA VAL A 486 18.01 19.04 17.70
C VAL A 486 17.41 19.25 19.09
N PRO A 487 16.29 18.57 19.45
CA PRO A 487 15.71 18.71 20.77
C PRO A 487 16.68 18.19 21.83
N SER A 488 16.84 18.96 22.91
CA SER A 488 17.62 18.55 24.08
C SER A 488 16.75 17.99 25.20
N ARG A 489 15.43 17.89 25.00
CA ARG A 489 14.45 17.33 25.94
C ARG A 489 13.17 16.98 25.21
N TRP A 490 12.29 16.21 25.85
CA TRP A 490 10.97 15.90 25.31
C TRP A 490 10.12 17.17 25.12
N ILE A 491 9.50 17.33 23.94
CA ILE A 491 8.65 18.48 23.60
C ILE A 491 7.27 17.96 23.18
N PRO A 492 6.19 18.21 23.95
CA PRO A 492 4.86 17.75 23.58
C PRO A 492 4.39 18.41 22.28
N ALA A 493 3.62 17.67 21.48
CA ALA A 493 2.89 18.24 20.36
C ALA A 493 1.99 19.41 20.84
N LYS A 494 1.97 20.50 20.08
CA LYS A 494 1.12 21.66 20.35
C LYS A 494 -0.03 21.70 19.35
N ALA A 495 -1.25 21.97 19.82
CA ALA A 495 -2.41 22.14 18.95
C ALA A 495 -2.31 23.52 18.29
N TYR A 496 -2.12 23.57 16.97
CA TYR A 496 -2.20 24.82 16.21
C TYR A 496 -3.49 24.83 15.40
N GLY A 497 -4.34 25.83 15.62
CA GLY A 497 -5.56 26.01 14.84
C GLY A 497 -5.23 26.20 13.36
N ARG A 498 -6.08 25.68 12.46
CA ARG A 498 -5.92 25.63 10.98
C ARG A 498 -5.56 26.96 10.26
N LYS A 499 -5.46 28.09 10.97
CA LYS A 499 -5.15 29.42 10.42
C LYS A 499 -3.75 29.91 10.73
N ASP A 500 -3.05 29.33 11.70
CA ASP A 500 -1.65 29.64 11.97
C ASP A 500 -0.79 28.63 11.23
N ARG A 501 -0.47 28.93 9.95
CA ARG A 501 0.61 28.24 9.25
C ARG A 501 1.82 28.22 10.17
N PHE A 502 2.39 27.04 10.41
CA PHE A 502 3.66 26.77 11.09
C PHE A 502 4.67 27.91 10.86
N LEU A 503 4.65 28.93 11.72
CA LEU A 503 5.47 30.13 11.60
C LEU A 503 6.62 29.98 12.60
N TYR A 504 7.71 29.43 12.08
CA TYR A 504 9.03 29.31 12.69
C TYR A 504 9.52 30.61 13.37
N GLU A 505 9.02 31.77 12.96
CA GLU A 505 9.43 33.09 13.45
C GLU A 505 9.18 33.33 14.95
N ARG A 506 8.19 32.67 15.56
CA ARG A 506 7.84 32.97 16.96
C ARG A 506 8.84 32.41 17.98
N THR A 507 9.59 31.36 17.62
CA THR A 507 10.62 30.76 18.50
C THR A 507 11.94 31.52 18.45
N MET A 508 12.25 32.20 17.34
CA MET A 508 13.47 33.01 17.20
C MET A 508 13.37 34.39 17.90
N ARG A 509 12.17 34.95 18.05
CA ARG A 509 11.99 36.25 18.75
C ARG A 509 12.39 36.21 20.23
N ASN A 510 12.40 35.05 20.88
CA ASN A 510 12.82 34.92 22.28
C ASN A 510 14.33 34.73 22.47
N LYS A 511 15.13 34.63 21.40
CA LYS A 511 16.61 34.63 21.47
C LYS A 511 17.24 35.98 21.12
N ALA A 512 16.45 36.97 20.69
CA ALA A 512 16.91 38.31 20.35
C ALA A 512 16.57 39.37 21.43
N SER A 513 16.01 38.95 22.57
CA SER A 513 15.60 39.84 23.67
C SER A 513 16.08 39.35 25.04
N GLY A 514 17.24 38.71 25.09
CA GLY A 514 17.93 38.32 26.33
C GLY A 514 19.36 38.82 26.30
#